data_AF-A0A6G4V1I9-F1
#
_entry.id   AF-A0A6G4V1I9-F1
#
_cell.length_a   1.000
_cell.length_b   1.000
_cell.length_c   1.000
_cell.angle_alpha   90.00
_cell.angle_beta   90.00
_cell.angle_gamma   90.00
#
_symmetry.space_group_name_H-M   'P 1'
#
loop_
_entity.id
_entity.type
_entity.pdbx_description
1 polymer ?
#
loop_
_entity_poly.entity_id
_entity_poly.type
_entity_poly.pdbx_seq_one_letter_code
_entity_poly.pdbx_strand_id
1 'polypeptide(L)' 'PPGCAFQPRCPLADATRCRTEQPEPETQDDRTVACHRWRELPDNPAELFLESV' A
#
# COMPACT_ATOMS: atom_id res chain seq x y z
N PRO A 1 -8.05 -6.12 9.34
CA PRO A 1 -8.70 -4.82 9.63
C PRO A 1 -9.77 -4.57 8.54
N PRO A 2 -10.78 -3.73 8.78
CA PRO A 2 -11.59 -3.21 7.69
C PRO A 2 -10.69 -2.50 6.66
N GLY A 3 -11.11 -2.50 5.39
CA GLY A 3 -10.34 -1.95 4.29
C GLY A 3 -9.09 -2.76 3.91
N CYS A 4 -7.97 -2.08 3.74
CA CYS A 4 -6.69 -2.71 3.38
C CYS A 4 -6.11 -3.51 4.57
N ALA A 5 -5.82 -4.79 4.34
CA ALA A 5 -5.25 -5.68 5.36
C ALA A 5 -3.92 -5.19 5.95
N PHE A 6 -3.16 -4.39 5.19
CA PHE A 6 -1.84 -3.88 5.57
C PHE A 6 -1.86 -2.54 6.29
N GLN A 7 -3.00 -1.84 6.35
CA GLN A 7 -3.09 -0.50 6.96
C GLN A 7 -2.49 -0.35 8.37
N PRO A 8 -2.53 -1.35 9.29
CA PRO A 8 -2.00 -1.18 10.64
C PRO A 8 -0.47 -1.07 10.71
N ARG A 9 0.23 -1.42 9.63
CA ARG A 9 1.70 -1.51 9.58
C ARG A 9 2.31 -0.87 8.34
N CYS A 10 1.49 -0.33 7.45
CA CYS A 10 1.94 0.27 6.20
C CYS A 10 2.32 1.74 6.46
N PRO A 11 3.56 2.17 6.16
CA PRO A 11 4.01 3.55 6.39
C PRO A 11 3.27 4.56 5.50
N LEU A 12 2.69 4.12 4.38
CA LEU A 12 1.92 4.94 3.45
C LEU A 12 0.40 4.80 3.62
N ALA A 13 -0.07 4.22 4.72
CA ALA A 13 -1.50 3.99 4.91
C ALA A 13 -2.26 5.33 4.96
N ASP A 14 -3.13 5.57 3.97
CA ASP A 14 -4.05 6.70 4.02
C ASP A 14 -5.04 6.54 5.18
N ALA A 15 -5.35 7.64 5.86
CA ALA A 15 -6.21 7.64 7.05
C ALA A 15 -7.68 7.27 6.74
N THR A 16 -8.09 7.37 5.49
CA THR A 16 -9.46 7.09 5.03
C THR A 16 -9.51 5.79 4.22
N ARG A 17 -9.06 5.83 2.97
CA ARG A 17 -9.25 4.77 1.97
C ARG A 17 -8.64 3.45 2.41
N CYS A 18 -7.43 3.46 2.97
CA CYS A 18 -6.80 2.23 3.45
C CYS A 18 -7.50 1.62 4.68
N ARG A 19 -8.28 2.40 5.44
CA ARG A 19 -9.00 1.93 6.64
C ARG A 19 -10.43 1.50 6.36
N THR A 20 -11.04 2.01 5.28
CA THR A 20 -12.45 1.78 4.97
C THR A 20 -12.67 0.92 3.73
N GLU A 21 -11.75 0.92 2.77
CA GLU A 21 -11.94 0.28 1.47
C GLU A 21 -10.92 -0.82 1.21
N GLN A 22 -11.40 -1.98 0.75
CA GLN A 22 -10.56 -3.05 0.26
C GLN A 22 -10.02 -2.63 -1.12
N PRO A 23 -8.69 -2.66 -1.35
CA PRO A 23 -8.17 -2.35 -2.68
C PRO A 23 -8.59 -3.41 -3.69
N GLU A 24 -9.09 -2.97 -4.84
CA GLU A 24 -9.39 -3.85 -5.95
C GLU A 24 -8.09 -4.35 -6.59
N PRO A 25 -8.01 -5.65 -6.98
CA PRO A 25 -6.86 -6.16 -7.70
C PRO A 25 -6.72 -5.54 -9.10
N GLU A 26 -5.55 -5.00 -9.40
CA GLU A 26 -5.14 -4.51 -10.71
C GLU A 26 -4.03 -5.41 -11.26
N THR A 27 -4.03 -5.67 -12.58
CA THR A 27 -2.94 -6.41 -13.25
C THR A 27 -2.05 -5.44 -14.01
N GLN A 28 -0.75 -5.45 -13.71
CA GLN A 28 0.27 -4.63 -14.32
C GLN A 28 1.49 -5.51 -14.62
N ASP A 29 1.95 -5.57 -15.87
CA ASP A 29 3.15 -6.34 -16.28
C ASP A 29 3.16 -7.79 -15.74
N ASP A 30 2.05 -8.51 -15.95
CA ASP A 30 1.81 -9.88 -15.46
C ASP A 30 1.85 -10.06 -13.94
N ARG A 31 1.79 -8.96 -13.18
CA ARG A 31 1.72 -8.95 -11.71
C ARG A 31 0.38 -8.41 -11.25
N THR A 32 -0.20 -9.07 -10.26
CA THR A 32 -1.43 -8.60 -9.62
C THR A 32 -1.11 -7.79 -8.37
N VAL A 33 -1.70 -6.60 -8.27
CA VAL A 33 -1.49 -5.67 -7.18
C VAL A 33 -2.83 -5.27 -6.58
N ALA A 34 -2.98 -5.40 -5.27
CA ALA A 34 -4.15 -4.92 -4.52
C ALA A 34 -3.68 -3.90 -3.47
N CYS A 35 -3.34 -2.70 -3.94
CA CYS A 35 -2.86 -1.60 -3.10
C CYS A 35 -3.38 -0.26 -3.63
N HIS A 36 -3.88 0.60 -2.75
CA HIS A 36 -4.43 1.91 -3.14
C HIS A 36 -3.39 2.89 -3.67
N ARG A 37 -2.10 2.70 -3.35
CA ARG A 37 -1.00 3.66 -3.63
C ARG A 37 0.19 3.03 -4.33
N TRP A 38 0.00 1.89 -5.01
CA TRP A 38 1.14 1.14 -5.58
C TRP A 38 1.96 1.94 -6.59
N ARG A 39 1.33 2.88 -7.30
CA ARG A 39 1.96 3.77 -8.29
C ARG A 39 2.90 4.82 -7.69
N GLU A 40 2.89 4.95 -6.36
CA GLU A 40 3.67 5.94 -5.61
C GLU A 40 4.74 5.28 -4.74
N LEU A 41 4.87 3.96 -4.83
CA LEU A 41 5.95 3.25 -4.17
C LEU A 41 7.28 3.56 -4.87
N PRO A 42 8.37 3.74 -4.11
CA PRO A 42 9.70 3.74 -4.68
C PRO A 42 10.01 2.37 -5.30
N ASP A 43 10.96 2.33 -6.23
CA ASP A 43 11.43 1.08 -6.84
C ASP A 43 11.94 0.08 -5.79
N ASN A 44 12.49 0.59 -4.69
CA ASN A 44 12.89 -0.20 -3.53
C ASN A 44 11.98 0.08 -2.32
N PRO A 45 11.07 -0.84 -1.96
CA PRO A 45 10.16 -0.66 -0.81
C PRO A 45 10.85 -0.48 0.54
N ALA A 46 12.12 -0.89 0.68
CA ALA A 46 12.88 -0.68 1.90
C ALA A 46 13.07 0.81 2.22
N GLU A 47 13.08 1.67 1.19
CA GLU A 47 13.23 3.12 1.35
C GLU A 47 12.11 3.74 2.18
N LEU A 48 10.91 3.14 2.18
CA LEU A 48 9.78 3.57 3.02
C LEU A 48 10.02 3.46 4.52
N PHE A 49 11.08 2.77 4.93
CA PHE A 49 11.41 2.53 6.33
C PHE A 49 12.75 3.18 6.74
N LEU A 50 13.48 3.78 5.80
CA LEU A 50 14.80 4.39 6.06
C LEU A 50 14.72 5.68 6.87
N GLU A 51 13.58 6.38 6.90
CA GLU A 51 13.38 7.62 7.68
C GLU A 51 13.10 7.37 9.17
N SER A 52 13.39 6.18 9.69
CA SER A 52 13.16 5.81 11.10
C SER A 52 14.39 6.03 12.02
N VAL A 53 15.36 6.85 11.61
CA VAL A 53 16.55 7.20 12.44
C VAL A 53 16.42 8.61 13.00
#